data_AF-B8ABV3-F1
#
_entry.id   AF-B8ABV3-F1
#
_cell.length_a   1.000
_cell.length_b   1.000
_cell.length_c   1.000
_cell.angle_alpha   90.00
_cell.angle_beta   90.00
_cell.angle_gamma   90.00
#
_symmetry.space_group_name_H-M   'P 1'
#
loop_
_entity.id
_entity.type
_entity.pdbx_description
1 polymer ?
#
loop_
_entity_poly.entity_id
_entity_poly.type
_entity_poly.pdbx_seq_one_letter_code
_entity_poly.pdbx_strand_id
1 'polypeptide(L)'
;MIISLAPQIAITAALGYDSYLVMRHGAGPGTNCGSPDVVAAADTLSAEDVLGRQRLGCYFCNDVVAPVDSVSNRTLDQQCTVTRPGLSSITSGCAADLFTRMLHHPDGIHAPGEIAGTSSEGPLGLLPHQIRGSLSQYNLLTLLGYSSSNCTACSNAVLSEYHRRGMDFVMQVINEPTYLEDLTGLTDLMKSAAYSQVEWIDEVDDDDEMDI
;
A
#
# COMPACT_ATOMS: atom_id res chain seq x y z
N MET A 1 -2.96 8.20 -5.98
CA MET A 1 -1.89 9.22 -5.99
C MET A 1 -2.33 10.53 -5.34
N ILE A 2 -3.42 11.17 -5.81
CA ILE A 2 -3.85 12.51 -5.35
C ILE A 2 -4.16 12.60 -3.84
N ILE A 3 -4.67 11.53 -3.22
CA ILE A 3 -5.11 11.56 -1.82
C ILE A 3 -3.94 11.67 -0.83
N SER A 4 -2.71 11.33 -1.23
CA SER A 4 -1.54 11.33 -0.33
C SER A 4 -0.96 12.74 -0.05
N LEU A 5 -1.55 13.80 -0.61
CA LEU A 5 -0.99 15.17 -0.61
C LEU A 5 -1.75 16.14 0.31
N ALA A 6 -2.94 15.78 0.77
CA ALA A 6 -3.71 16.51 1.76
C ALA A 6 -3.99 15.58 2.94
N PRO A 7 -4.23 16.09 4.17
CA PRO A 7 -4.64 15.26 5.31
C PRO A 7 -6.09 14.80 5.12
N GLN A 8 -6.32 13.98 4.11
CA GLN A 8 -7.58 13.36 3.78
C GLN A 8 -7.52 11.89 4.14
N ILE A 9 -8.56 11.42 4.84
CA ILE A 9 -8.71 10.01 5.16
C ILE A 9 -9.03 9.27 3.85
N ALA A 10 -8.18 8.31 3.49
CA ALA A 10 -8.40 7.42 2.37
C ALA A 10 -8.65 6.00 2.86
N ILE A 11 -9.70 5.36 2.36
CA ILE A 11 -9.99 3.95 2.60
C ILE A 11 -10.07 3.26 1.25
N THR A 12 -9.30 2.19 1.09
CA THR A 12 -9.43 1.29 -0.06
C THR A 12 -10.28 0.10 0.34
N ALA A 13 -11.30 -0.16 -0.48
CA ALA A 13 -12.08 -1.39 -0.49
C ALA A 13 -11.84 -2.09 -1.83
N ALA A 14 -11.32 -3.31 -1.80
CA ALA A 14 -11.04 -4.12 -2.97
C ALA A 14 -11.68 -5.50 -2.84
N LEU A 15 -12.15 -6.04 -3.96
CA LEU A 15 -12.89 -7.30 -4.02
C LEU A 15 -12.18 -8.26 -4.97
N GLY A 16 -11.95 -9.48 -4.50
CA GLY A 16 -11.63 -10.65 -5.32
C GLY A 16 -12.88 -11.50 -5.59
N TYR A 17 -12.68 -12.70 -6.13
CA TYR A 17 -13.77 -13.64 -6.42
C TYR A 17 -14.54 -14.04 -5.14
N ASP A 18 -13.81 -14.50 -4.12
CA ASP A 18 -14.31 -14.98 -2.83
C ASP A 18 -13.67 -14.29 -1.61
N SER A 19 -12.80 -13.30 -1.86
CA SER A 19 -12.03 -12.58 -0.84
C SER A 19 -12.17 -11.07 -0.98
N TYR A 20 -11.80 -10.34 0.07
CA TYR A 20 -11.84 -8.88 0.08
C TYR A 20 -10.71 -8.29 0.92
N LEU A 21 -10.39 -7.02 0.64
CA LEU A 21 -9.46 -6.19 1.39
C LEU A 21 -10.13 -4.85 1.70
N VAL A 22 -10.12 -4.45 2.96
CA VAL A 22 -10.43 -3.09 3.40
C VAL A 22 -9.21 -2.55 4.13
N MET A 23 -8.70 -1.39 3.75
CA MET A 23 -7.58 -0.77 4.45
C MET A 23 -7.69 0.74 4.47
N ARG A 24 -7.15 1.34 5.52
CA ARG A 24 -6.93 2.80 5.60
C ARG A 24 -5.51 3.14 5.18
N HIS A 25 -5.32 4.23 4.46
CA HIS A 25 -3.98 4.68 4.09
C HIS A 25 -3.37 5.46 5.26
N GLY A 26 -2.04 5.40 5.41
CA GLY A 26 -1.35 6.25 6.37
C GLY A 26 -1.42 7.73 6.00
N ALA A 27 -1.25 8.58 7.01
CA ALA A 27 -1.11 10.02 6.82
C ALA A 27 0.03 10.35 5.83
N GLY A 28 -0.05 11.50 5.14
CA GLY A 28 1.06 12.02 4.34
C GLY A 28 2.32 12.23 5.20
N PRO A 29 3.51 12.37 4.58
CA PRO A 29 4.73 12.68 5.32
C PRO A 29 4.54 14.01 6.06
N GLY A 30 4.99 14.08 7.31
CA GLY A 30 4.89 15.30 8.09
C GLY A 30 5.68 16.43 7.44
N THR A 31 5.04 17.55 7.16
CA THR A 31 5.77 18.81 6.99
C THR A 31 6.06 19.33 8.39
N ASN A 32 7.33 19.60 8.70
CA ASN A 32 7.68 20.16 10.01
C ASN A 32 7.17 21.61 10.03
N CYS A 33 5.96 21.83 10.55
CA CYS A 33 5.27 23.11 10.56
C CYS A 33 5.94 24.10 11.53
N GLY A 34 7.06 24.69 11.11
CA GLY A 34 7.81 25.71 11.85
C GLY A 34 7.97 27.05 11.12
N SER A 35 7.52 27.20 9.88
CA SER A 35 7.57 28.51 9.20
C SER A 35 6.49 28.66 8.11
N PRO A 36 5.97 29.88 7.84
CA PRO A 36 4.84 30.11 6.95
C PRO A 36 5.19 30.22 5.45
N ASP A 37 6.41 29.88 5.03
CA ASP A 37 6.83 30.02 3.64
C ASP A 37 6.70 28.71 2.87
N VAL A 38 5.58 28.60 2.15
CA VAL A 38 5.10 27.49 1.31
C VAL A 38 5.97 27.17 0.07
N VAL A 39 7.25 27.54 0.04
CA VAL A 39 8.11 27.37 -1.15
C VAL A 39 9.42 26.62 -0.90
N ALA A 40 9.75 26.27 0.36
CA ALA A 40 11.03 25.64 0.72
C ALA A 40 10.90 24.35 1.56
N ALA A 41 9.72 23.73 1.63
CA ALA A 41 9.45 22.54 2.44
C ALA A 41 9.56 21.20 1.68
N ALA A 42 10.13 21.21 0.47
CA ALA A 42 10.22 20.01 -0.40
C ALA A 42 11.42 19.10 -0.08
N ASP A 43 12.43 19.60 0.64
CA ASP A 43 13.73 18.93 0.79
C ASP A 43 13.91 18.13 2.09
N THR A 44 12.86 17.97 2.91
CA THR A 44 12.98 17.18 4.15
C THR A 44 11.68 16.44 4.50
N LEU A 45 11.15 15.66 3.56
CA LEU A 45 10.08 14.71 3.87
C LEU A 45 10.68 13.51 4.63
N SER A 46 10.30 13.35 5.90
CA SER A 46 10.69 12.17 6.69
C SER A 46 9.84 10.95 6.31
N ALA A 47 10.37 9.74 6.51
CA ALA A 47 9.59 8.50 6.45
C ALA A 47 8.62 8.38 7.63
N GLU A 48 8.79 9.25 8.64
CA GLU A 48 7.99 9.32 9.84
C GLU A 48 6.86 10.34 9.69
N ASP A 49 5.82 10.14 10.49
CA ASP A 49 4.70 11.05 10.63
C ASP A 49 5.10 12.31 11.43
N VAL A 50 4.24 13.32 11.48
CA VAL A 50 4.40 14.54 12.31
C VAL A 50 4.64 14.19 13.79
N LEU A 51 4.16 13.02 14.24
CA LEU A 51 4.35 12.50 15.59
C LEU A 51 5.65 11.68 15.79
N GLY A 52 6.53 11.60 14.79
CA GLY A 52 7.76 10.78 14.83
C GLY A 52 7.49 9.28 14.85
N ARG A 53 6.30 8.85 14.40
CA ARG A 53 5.92 7.43 14.31
C ARG A 53 6.07 6.92 12.88
N GLN A 54 6.33 5.63 12.73
CA GLN A 54 6.35 5.00 11.41
C GLN A 54 4.96 5.09 10.76
N ARG A 55 4.92 5.62 9.53
CA ARG A 55 3.67 5.83 8.80
C ARG A 55 3.10 4.50 8.31
N LEU A 56 1.78 4.37 8.35
CA LEU A 56 1.10 3.23 7.72
C LEU A 56 1.25 3.29 6.20
N GLY A 57 1.31 2.11 5.59
CA GLY A 57 1.41 1.97 4.15
C GLY A 57 0.15 2.42 3.41
N CYS A 58 0.31 2.74 2.14
CA CYS A 58 -0.81 2.82 1.20
C CYS A 58 -1.04 1.45 0.55
N TYR A 59 -2.09 1.35 -0.29
CA TYR A 59 -2.40 0.14 -1.06
C TYR A 59 -1.20 -0.39 -1.87
N PHE A 60 -0.40 0.50 -2.44
CA PHE A 60 0.76 0.17 -3.30
C PHE A 60 2.06 -0.06 -2.53
N CYS A 61 2.09 0.04 -1.19
CA CYS A 61 3.33 -0.18 -0.44
C CYS A 61 3.76 -1.64 -0.39
N ASN A 62 2.82 -2.56 -0.57
CA ASN A 62 3.09 -4.00 -0.57
C ASN A 62 3.01 -4.60 -1.98
N ASP A 63 2.91 -3.73 -3.01
CA ASP A 63 2.94 -4.15 -4.40
C ASP A 63 4.38 -4.11 -4.90
N VAL A 64 4.83 -5.20 -5.52
CA VAL A 64 6.19 -5.32 -6.10
C VAL A 64 6.21 -4.93 -7.58
N VAL A 65 5.10 -4.43 -8.12
CA VAL A 65 4.96 -3.99 -9.52
C VAL A 65 4.28 -2.62 -9.54
N ALA A 66 4.72 -1.71 -10.42
CA ALA A 66 3.98 -0.46 -10.62
C ALA A 66 2.59 -0.72 -11.23
N PRO A 67 1.62 0.20 -11.05
CA PRO A 67 0.33 0.11 -11.72
C PRO A 67 0.52 0.23 -13.24
N VAL A 68 0.47 -0.91 -13.93
CA VAL A 68 0.47 -1.00 -15.40
C VAL A 68 -0.95 -1.05 -15.95
N ASP A 69 -1.11 -0.84 -17.26
CA ASP A 69 -2.39 -1.05 -17.93
C ASP A 69 -2.87 -2.49 -17.72
N SER A 70 -3.92 -2.63 -16.92
CA SER A 70 -4.53 -3.90 -16.56
C SER A 70 -5.78 -4.22 -17.39
N VAL A 71 -6.12 -3.35 -18.36
CA VAL A 71 -7.34 -3.47 -19.18
C VAL A 71 -6.97 -3.87 -20.61
N SER A 72 -5.95 -3.27 -21.23
CA SER A 72 -5.51 -3.72 -22.56
C SER A 72 -4.91 -5.14 -22.45
N ASN A 73 -5.29 -6.02 -23.39
CA ASN A 73 -4.89 -7.44 -23.46
C ASN A 73 -5.50 -8.42 -22.42
N ARG A 74 -6.53 -8.05 -21.66
CA ARG A 74 -7.35 -9.03 -20.91
C ARG A 74 -8.60 -9.40 -21.70
N THR A 75 -8.99 -10.68 -21.70
CA THR A 75 -10.32 -11.08 -22.20
C THR A 75 -11.40 -10.50 -21.28
N LEU A 76 -12.62 -10.29 -21.80
CA LEU A 76 -13.73 -9.64 -21.05
C LEU A 76 -13.96 -10.25 -19.65
N ASP A 77 -13.77 -11.58 -19.51
CA ASP A 77 -13.89 -12.35 -18.26
C ASP A 77 -12.75 -12.11 -17.25
N GLN A 78 -11.61 -11.55 -17.69
CA GLN A 78 -10.49 -11.18 -16.82
C GLN A 78 -10.48 -9.69 -16.43
N GLN A 79 -11.39 -8.90 -17.03
CA GLN A 79 -11.63 -7.50 -16.69
C GLN A 79 -12.79 -7.35 -15.68
N CYS A 80 -13.72 -8.30 -15.68
CA CYS A 80 -14.81 -8.36 -14.72
C CYS A 80 -14.49 -9.43 -13.66
N THR A 81 -14.03 -9.03 -12.48
CA THR A 81 -14.03 -9.96 -11.34
C THR A 81 -15.47 -10.36 -11.07
N VAL A 82 -15.83 -11.61 -11.37
CA VAL A 82 -17.08 -12.19 -10.86
C VAL A 82 -16.92 -12.26 -9.35
N THR A 83 -17.56 -11.36 -8.62
CA THR A 83 -17.50 -11.35 -7.16
C THR A 83 -18.71 -12.09 -6.61
N ARG A 84 -18.52 -12.86 -5.53
CA ARG A 84 -19.67 -13.40 -4.80
C ARG A 84 -20.55 -12.23 -4.31
N PRO A 85 -21.88 -12.19 -4.61
CA PRO A 85 -22.71 -11.02 -4.34
C PRO A 85 -22.70 -10.52 -2.88
N GLY A 86 -22.48 -11.40 -1.91
CA GLY A 86 -22.42 -11.03 -0.49
C GLY A 86 -21.16 -10.24 -0.09
N LEU A 87 -20.07 -10.30 -0.88
CA LEU A 87 -18.81 -9.65 -0.53
C LEU A 87 -18.93 -8.13 -0.54
N SER A 88 -19.62 -7.55 -1.52
CA SER A 88 -19.78 -6.10 -1.63
C SER A 88 -20.36 -5.50 -0.35
N SER A 89 -21.39 -6.14 0.22
CA SER A 89 -22.01 -5.72 1.48
C SER A 89 -21.06 -5.85 2.68
N ILE A 90 -20.33 -6.97 2.77
CA ILE A 90 -19.35 -7.19 3.86
C ILE A 90 -18.25 -6.13 3.80
N THR A 91 -17.63 -5.96 2.63
CA THR A 91 -16.53 -5.02 2.42
C THR A 91 -16.98 -3.58 2.64
N SER A 92 -18.18 -3.20 2.17
CA SER A 92 -18.73 -1.86 2.39
C SER A 92 -19.01 -1.60 3.87
N GLY A 93 -19.56 -2.57 4.59
CA GLY A 93 -19.78 -2.48 6.03
C GLY A 93 -18.47 -2.32 6.80
N CYS A 94 -17.46 -3.13 6.48
CA CYS A 94 -16.12 -3.01 7.07
C CYS A 94 -15.47 -1.65 6.77
N ALA A 95 -15.61 -1.12 5.54
CA ALA A 95 -15.06 0.19 5.18
C ALA A 95 -15.72 1.33 5.95
N ALA A 96 -17.05 1.32 6.07
CA ALA A 96 -17.79 2.34 6.82
C ALA A 96 -17.50 2.28 8.34
N ASP A 97 -17.38 1.07 8.90
CA ASP A 97 -16.99 0.86 10.30
C ASP A 97 -15.57 1.37 10.54
N LEU A 98 -14.60 0.99 9.68
CA LEU A 98 -13.22 1.47 9.78
C LEU A 98 -13.14 3.00 9.73
N PHE A 99 -13.89 3.63 8.82
CA PHE A 99 -13.98 5.09 8.73
C PHE A 99 -14.51 5.71 10.03
N THR A 100 -15.59 5.16 10.57
CA THR A 100 -16.20 5.67 11.81
C THR A 100 -15.24 5.56 12.98
N ARG A 101 -14.51 4.43 13.11
CA ARG A 101 -13.49 4.25 14.15
C ARG A 101 -12.34 5.25 14.01
N MET A 102 -11.89 5.54 12.79
CA MET A 102 -10.87 6.56 12.54
C MET A 102 -11.33 7.95 13.00
N LEU A 103 -12.58 8.34 12.70
CA LEU A 103 -13.10 9.65 13.09
C LEU A 103 -13.21 9.85 14.61
N HIS A 104 -13.43 8.77 15.36
CA HIS A 104 -13.53 8.82 16.81
C HIS A 104 -12.20 8.60 17.54
N HIS A 105 -11.15 8.16 16.83
CA HIS A 105 -9.84 7.99 17.42
C HIS A 105 -9.18 9.36 17.65
N PRO A 106 -8.58 9.62 18.82
CA PRO A 106 -7.99 10.93 19.14
C PRO A 106 -6.91 11.38 18.13
N ASP A 107 -6.10 10.44 17.66
CA ASP A 107 -5.04 10.69 16.66
C ASP A 107 -5.57 10.72 15.20
N GLY A 108 -6.85 10.43 14.95
CA GLY A 108 -7.46 10.49 13.61
C GLY A 108 -6.70 9.70 12.54
N ILE A 109 -6.27 10.39 11.46
CA ILE A 109 -5.48 9.80 10.37
C ILE A 109 -4.11 9.29 10.82
N HIS A 110 -3.57 9.85 11.91
CA HIS A 110 -2.28 9.51 12.50
C HIS A 110 -2.38 8.33 13.50
N ALA A 111 -3.58 7.77 13.68
CA ALA A 111 -3.78 6.65 14.59
C ALA A 111 -2.94 5.42 14.18
N PRO A 112 -2.24 4.77 15.12
CA PRO A 112 -1.45 3.58 14.84
C PRO A 112 -2.36 2.42 14.41
N GLY A 113 -1.84 1.50 13.60
CA GLY A 113 -2.58 0.29 13.21
C GLY A 113 -2.54 -0.74 14.32
N GLU A 114 -3.71 -1.20 14.75
CA GLU A 114 -3.86 -2.17 15.82
C GLU A 114 -4.05 -3.59 15.26
N ILE A 115 -3.50 -4.58 15.98
CA ILE A 115 -3.68 -6.01 15.69
C ILE A 115 -4.33 -6.64 16.91
N ALA A 116 -5.25 -7.58 16.68
CA ALA A 116 -5.91 -8.33 17.75
C ALA A 116 -4.86 -9.02 18.64
N GLY A 117 -4.99 -8.86 19.96
CA GLY A 117 -4.14 -9.52 20.97
C GLY A 117 -2.88 -8.75 21.39
N THR A 118 -2.52 -7.64 20.73
CA THR A 118 -1.34 -6.83 21.10
C THR A 118 -1.68 -5.44 21.65
N SER A 119 -2.91 -4.98 21.45
CA SER A 119 -3.36 -3.62 21.76
C SER A 119 -4.49 -3.64 22.79
N SER A 120 -4.51 -2.62 23.65
CA SER A 120 -5.63 -2.40 24.57
C SER A 120 -6.82 -1.91 23.76
N GLU A 121 -7.91 -2.67 23.74
CA GLU A 121 -9.11 -2.30 22.98
C GLU A 121 -9.67 -0.95 23.44
N GLY A 122 -9.80 -0.01 22.51
CA GLY A 122 -10.48 1.25 22.74
C GLY A 122 -12.00 1.08 22.87
N PRO A 123 -12.75 2.17 23.14
CA PRO A 123 -14.20 2.13 23.31
C PRO A 123 -14.98 1.58 22.11
N LEU A 124 -14.41 1.67 20.90
CA LEU A 124 -14.98 1.17 19.64
C LEU A 124 -14.27 -0.11 19.15
N GLY A 125 -13.49 -0.76 20.01
CA GLY A 125 -12.65 -1.90 19.67
C GLY A 125 -11.41 -1.51 18.87
N LEU A 126 -10.87 -2.48 18.14
CA LEU A 126 -9.61 -2.36 17.40
C LEU A 126 -9.70 -1.39 16.22
N LEU A 127 -8.62 -0.63 15.97
CA LEU A 127 -8.46 0.18 14.75
C LEU A 127 -7.37 -0.40 13.83
N PRO A 128 -7.71 -1.43 13.02
CA PRO A 128 -6.73 -2.10 12.17
C PRO A 128 -6.24 -1.19 11.03
N HIS A 129 -5.07 -1.51 10.49
CA HIS A 129 -4.61 -0.92 9.24
C HIS A 129 -5.28 -1.62 8.04
N GLN A 130 -5.18 -2.95 7.96
CA GLN A 130 -5.78 -3.75 6.89
C GLN A 130 -6.68 -4.84 7.47
N ILE A 131 -7.81 -5.09 6.81
CA ILE A 131 -8.75 -6.18 7.07
C ILE A 131 -8.82 -7.00 5.78
N ARG A 132 -8.44 -8.27 5.84
CA ARG A 132 -8.58 -9.24 4.74
C ARG A 132 -9.53 -10.34 5.15
N GLY A 133 -10.50 -10.66 4.31
CA GLY A 133 -11.39 -11.78 4.59
C GLY A 133 -11.54 -12.70 3.38
N SER A 134 -11.81 -13.97 3.66
CA SER A 134 -12.15 -14.98 2.66
C SER A 134 -13.45 -15.69 3.05
N LEU A 135 -14.39 -15.76 2.11
CA LEU A 135 -15.62 -16.52 2.28
C LEU A 135 -15.44 -18.02 2.01
N SER A 136 -14.43 -18.43 1.25
CA SER A 136 -14.15 -19.86 1.07
C SER A 136 -13.58 -20.47 2.35
N GLN A 137 -12.78 -19.70 3.09
CA GLN A 137 -12.15 -20.13 4.34
C GLN A 137 -12.91 -19.66 5.60
N TYR A 138 -13.94 -18.82 5.43
CA TYR A 138 -14.69 -18.18 6.52
C TYR A 138 -13.78 -17.55 7.59
N ASN A 139 -12.73 -16.84 7.14
CA ASN A 139 -11.77 -16.21 8.02
C ASN A 139 -11.67 -14.70 7.76
N LEU A 140 -11.22 -13.99 8.79
CA LEU A 140 -10.88 -12.57 8.76
C LEU A 140 -9.53 -12.38 9.45
N LEU A 141 -8.62 -11.68 8.78
CA LEU A 141 -7.27 -11.39 9.23
C LEU A 141 -7.08 -9.88 9.29
N THR A 142 -6.41 -9.40 10.33
CA THR A 142 -5.94 -8.02 10.42
C THR A 142 -4.44 -7.98 10.22
N LEU A 143 -3.97 -7.07 9.37
CA LEU A 143 -2.56 -6.94 9.01
C LEU A 143 -2.09 -5.50 9.16
N LEU A 144 -0.80 -5.36 9.41
CA LEU A 144 -0.11 -4.10 9.54
C LEU A 144 0.98 -4.00 8.47
N GLY A 145 0.82 -3.07 7.54
CA GLY A 145 1.86 -2.64 6.61
C GLY A 145 2.33 -1.22 6.88
N TYR A 146 3.60 -0.94 6.61
CA TYR A 146 4.17 0.40 6.76
C TYR A 146 4.51 1.01 5.41
N SER A 147 4.72 2.33 5.38
CA SER A 147 5.15 3.02 4.17
C SER A 147 6.57 2.59 3.78
N SER A 148 6.76 2.28 2.50
CA SER A 148 8.07 1.99 1.92
C SER A 148 8.64 3.20 1.18
N SER A 149 9.95 3.40 1.26
CA SER A 149 10.69 4.38 0.48
C SER A 149 10.59 4.15 -1.03
N ASN A 150 10.40 2.89 -1.45
CA ASN A 150 10.33 2.50 -2.86
C ASN A 150 8.90 2.45 -3.41
N CYS A 151 7.90 2.86 -2.62
CA CYS A 151 6.50 2.82 -3.03
C CYS A 151 6.23 3.79 -4.18
N THR A 152 5.63 3.29 -5.27
CA THR A 152 5.27 4.03 -6.49
C THR A 152 4.14 5.05 -6.30
N ALA A 153 3.54 5.14 -5.10
CA ALA A 153 2.42 6.04 -4.82
C ALA A 153 2.65 7.01 -3.65
N CYS A 154 3.22 6.56 -2.53
CA CYS A 154 3.34 7.38 -1.32
C CYS A 154 4.78 7.59 -0.82
N SER A 155 5.77 7.22 -1.63
CA SER A 155 7.17 7.53 -1.33
C SER A 155 7.43 9.03 -1.38
N ASN A 156 8.45 9.47 -0.65
CA ASN A 156 8.82 10.88 -0.62
C ASN A 156 9.28 11.38 -2.01
N ALA A 157 9.96 10.54 -2.79
CA ALA A 157 10.36 10.88 -4.17
C ALA A 157 9.14 11.21 -5.05
N VAL A 158 8.11 10.36 -4.99
CA VAL A 158 6.86 10.55 -5.74
C VAL A 158 6.11 11.81 -5.31
N LEU A 159 6.03 12.04 -4.00
CA LEU A 159 5.32 13.20 -3.46
C LEU A 159 6.05 14.51 -3.77
N SER A 160 7.38 14.54 -3.66
CA SER A 160 8.19 15.71 -4.03
C SER A 160 8.08 16.05 -5.52
N GLU A 161 8.15 15.05 -6.41
CA GLU A 161 7.98 15.27 -7.85
C GLU A 161 6.57 15.77 -8.20
N TYR A 162 5.54 15.21 -7.56
CA TYR A 162 4.18 15.71 -7.72
C TYR A 162 4.06 17.16 -7.23
N HIS A 163 4.60 17.51 -6.07
CA HIS A 163 4.54 18.88 -5.56
C HIS A 163 5.25 19.87 -6.48
N ARG A 164 6.37 19.46 -7.08
CA ARG A 164 7.19 20.30 -7.95
C ARG A 164 6.56 20.53 -9.34
N ARG A 165 5.96 19.49 -9.92
CA ARG A 165 5.51 19.49 -11.33
C ARG A 165 4.00 19.39 -11.52
N GLY A 166 3.27 19.02 -10.48
CA GLY A 166 1.82 18.85 -10.50
C GLY A 166 1.35 17.94 -11.63
N MET A 167 0.48 18.47 -12.49
CA MET A 167 -0.17 17.71 -13.56
C MET A 167 0.81 17.23 -14.64
N ASP A 168 1.91 17.94 -14.89
CA ASP A 168 2.88 17.52 -15.92
C ASP A 168 3.54 16.20 -15.52
N PHE A 169 3.78 16.00 -14.23
CA PHE A 169 4.28 14.74 -13.69
C PHE A 169 3.23 13.63 -13.82
N VAL A 170 1.96 13.91 -13.52
CA VAL A 170 0.86 12.94 -13.68
C VAL A 170 0.75 12.49 -15.14
N MET A 171 0.81 13.43 -16.08
CA MET A 171 0.75 13.12 -17.51
C MET A 171 1.96 12.30 -17.96
N GLN A 172 3.16 12.60 -17.46
CA GLN A 172 4.33 11.78 -17.76
C GLN A 172 4.16 10.35 -17.23
N VAL A 173 3.79 10.19 -15.96
CA VAL A 173 3.56 8.90 -15.31
C VAL A 173 2.53 8.05 -16.07
N ILE A 174 1.45 8.65 -16.58
CA ILE A 174 0.42 7.94 -17.34
C ILE A 174 0.96 7.44 -18.69
N ASN A 175 1.81 8.24 -19.34
CA ASN A 175 2.32 7.92 -20.68
C ASN A 175 3.59 7.05 -20.66
N GLU A 176 4.33 7.03 -19.54
CA GLU A 176 5.59 6.32 -19.38
C GLU A 176 5.48 5.29 -18.22
N PRO A 177 5.15 4.02 -18.51
CA PRO A 177 4.84 3.01 -17.49
C PRO A 177 5.98 2.73 -16.50
N THR A 178 7.23 2.84 -16.95
CA THR A 178 8.42 2.54 -16.12
C THR A 178 8.86 3.71 -15.26
N TYR A 179 8.35 4.92 -15.54
CA TYR A 179 8.86 6.15 -14.91
C TYR A 179 8.73 6.15 -13.38
N LEU A 180 7.63 5.59 -12.85
CA LEU A 180 7.46 5.45 -11.40
C LEU A 180 8.43 4.45 -10.78
N GLU A 181 8.68 3.33 -11.47
CA GLU A 181 9.59 2.30 -10.97
C GLU A 181 11.02 2.81 -10.90
N ASP A 182 11.42 3.57 -11.92
CA ASP A 182 12.74 4.20 -12.01
C ASP A 182 12.88 5.32 -10.97
N LEU A 183 11.84 6.15 -10.79
CA LEU A 183 11.84 7.24 -9.80
C LEU A 183 11.95 6.72 -8.36
N THR A 184 11.31 5.60 -8.04
CA THR A 184 11.31 5.05 -6.68
C THR A 184 12.41 4.02 -6.43
N GLY A 185 13.25 3.75 -7.43
CA GLY A 185 14.28 2.71 -7.36
C GLY A 185 13.71 1.29 -7.23
N LEU A 186 12.43 1.10 -7.57
CA LEU A 186 11.80 -0.23 -7.59
C LEU A 186 12.43 -1.08 -8.71
N THR A 187 12.78 -0.47 -9.85
CA THR A 187 13.47 -1.14 -10.95
C THR A 187 14.76 -1.84 -10.49
N ASP A 188 15.56 -1.16 -9.67
CA ASP A 188 16.83 -1.71 -9.18
C ASP A 188 16.62 -2.76 -8.09
N LEU A 189 15.61 -2.57 -7.24
CA LEU A 189 15.21 -3.56 -6.24
C LEU A 189 14.78 -4.87 -6.92
N MET A 190 13.96 -4.81 -7.97
CA MET A 190 13.54 -5.99 -8.72
C MET A 190 14.73 -6.71 -9.38
N LYS A 191 15.69 -5.97 -9.95
CA LYS A 191 16.91 -6.55 -10.53
C LYS A 191 17.75 -7.26 -9.46
N SER A 192 17.93 -6.66 -8.29
CA SER A 192 18.69 -7.29 -7.19
C SER A 192 18.03 -8.57 -6.70
N ALA A 193 16.69 -8.58 -6.57
CA ALA A 193 15.94 -9.77 -6.14
C ALA A 193 16.01 -10.91 -7.17
N ALA A 194 15.97 -10.58 -8.46
CA ALA A 194 16.17 -11.55 -9.53
C ALA A 194 17.58 -12.16 -9.52
N TYR A 195 18.61 -11.36 -9.22
CA TYR A 195 19.98 -11.87 -9.09
C TYR A 195 20.12 -12.81 -7.88
N SER A 196 19.54 -12.45 -6.74
CA SER A 196 19.58 -13.29 -5.54
C SER A 196 18.80 -14.60 -5.66
N GLN A 197 17.73 -14.67 -6.46
CA GLN A 197 17.02 -15.94 -6.70
C GLN A 197 17.83 -16.94 -7.53
N VAL A 198 18.76 -16.45 -8.37
CA VAL A 198 19.62 -17.30 -9.20
C VAL A 198 20.75 -17.94 -8.37
N GLU A 199 21.15 -17.36 -7.23
CA GLU A 199 22.19 -17.92 -6.36
C GLU A 199 21.74 -19.11 -5.48
N TRP A 200 20.45 -19.45 -5.40
CA TRP A 200 19.93 -20.58 -4.61
C TRP A 200 19.64 -21.85 -5.43
N ILE A 201 20.02 -21.88 -6.71
CA ILE A 201 19.94 -23.06 -7.56
C ILE A 201 21.35 -23.31 -8.07
N ASP A 202 22.17 -24.02 -7.29
CA ASP A 202 23.21 -24.96 -7.74
C ASP A 202 23.98 -25.48 -6.51
N GLU A 203 23.95 -26.82 -6.34
CA GLU A 203 24.48 -27.70 -5.26
C GLU A 203 23.30 -28.41 -4.56
N VAL A 204 22.95 -29.69 -4.76
CA VAL A 204 23.68 -30.91 -5.16
C VAL A 204 22.63 -32.02 -5.44
N ASP A 205 22.84 -32.83 -6.47
CA ASP A 205 22.75 -34.31 -6.43
C ASP A 205 23.06 -34.88 -7.83
N ASP A 206 24.35 -34.84 -8.19
CA ASP A 206 24.94 -35.91 -9.00
C ASP A 206 25.33 -37.01 -8.00
N ASP A 207 24.50 -38.03 -7.84
CA ASP A 207 24.95 -39.31 -7.32
C ASP A 207 24.72 -40.36 -8.42
N ASP A 208 25.84 -40.65 -9.08
CA ASP A 208 26.00 -41.64 -10.13
C ASP A 208 25.54 -43.04 -9.69
N GLU A 209 24.89 -43.70 -10.63
CA GLU A 209 24.62 -45.13 -10.69
C GLU A 209 25.94 -45.94 -10.60
N MET A 210 26.10 -46.80 -9.59
CA MET A 210 27.06 -47.93 -9.64
C MET A 210 26.55 -49.15 -8.86
N ASP A 211 26.30 -50.23 -9.62
CA ASP A 211 26.42 -51.67 -9.34
C ASP A 211 26.37 -52.21 -7.88
N ILE A 212 25.42 -53.15 -7.64
CA ILE A 212 25.62 -54.61 -7.40
C ILE A 212 24.26 -55.32 -7.38
#